data_AF-A0A2E7FYW8-F1
#
_entry.id   AF-A0A2E7FYW8-F1
#
_cell.length_a   1.000
_cell.length_b   1.000
_cell.length_c   1.000
_cell.angle_alpha   90.00
_cell.angle_beta   90.00
_cell.angle_gamma   90.00
#
_symmetry.space_group_name_H-M   'P 1'
#
loop_
_entity.id
_entity.type
_entity.pdbx_description
1 polymer ?
#
loop_
_entity_poly.entity_id
_entity_poly.type
_entity_poly.pdbx_seq_one_letter_code
_entity_poly.pdbx_strand_id
1 'polypeptide(L)'
;VTNSADNENYTSIKLLSSIAESALSKAVLARRMEQWSAMGFDVSELESALNNSDSRYDIYRLVEEKVRRAVECIRRIEMLEIRGFKIESVKMRFRVMQLTGLDTIEERLDELMSGDI
;
A
#
# COMPACT_ATOMS: atom_id res chain seq x y z
N VAL A 1 -24.33 18.23 3.23
CA VAL A 1 -24.20 17.17 2.22
C VAL A 1 -22.91 16.42 2.51
N THR A 2 -22.97 15.36 3.31
CA THR A 2 -21.83 14.49 3.57
C THR A 2 -21.66 13.60 2.35
N ASN A 3 -20.57 13.80 1.60
CA ASN A 3 -20.23 13.00 0.43
C ASN A 3 -19.81 11.61 0.93
N SER A 4 -20.78 10.71 1.10
CA SER A 4 -20.58 9.32 1.51
C SER A 4 -20.02 8.43 0.39
N ALA A 5 -19.66 9.01 -0.77
CA ALA A 5 -19.18 8.28 -1.94
C ALA A 5 -17.66 8.04 -1.95
N ASP A 6 -16.88 8.73 -1.12
CA ASP A 6 -15.41 8.65 -1.17
C ASP A 6 -14.84 7.51 -0.30
N ASN A 7 -15.69 6.73 0.39
CA ASN A 7 -15.28 5.72 1.37
C ASN A 7 -15.46 4.26 0.90
N GLU A 8 -15.89 4.02 -0.35
CA GLU A 8 -16.42 2.70 -0.75
C GLU A 8 -15.41 1.65 -1.21
N ASN A 9 -14.10 1.92 -1.35
CA ASN A 9 -13.18 0.94 -1.95
C ASN A 9 -12.01 0.43 -1.09
N TYR A 10 -11.90 0.81 0.19
CA TYR A 10 -10.80 0.32 1.04
C TYR A 10 -11.07 -1.03 1.73
N THR A 11 -12.32 -1.48 1.75
CA THR A 11 -12.79 -2.66 2.49
C THR A 11 -12.26 -4.02 1.99
N SER A 12 -11.53 -4.05 0.86
CA SER A 12 -10.95 -5.28 0.30
C SER A 12 -9.42 -5.30 0.23
N ILE A 13 -8.73 -4.42 0.96
CA ILE A 13 -7.27 -4.41 1.01
C ILE A 13 -6.78 -5.59 1.85
N LYS A 14 -6.21 -6.59 1.17
CA LYS A 14 -5.69 -7.82 1.77
C LYS A 14 -4.21 -7.96 1.46
N LEU A 15 -3.46 -8.45 2.44
CA LEU A 15 -2.09 -8.86 2.19
C LEU A 15 -2.10 -10.08 1.25
N LEU A 16 -1.40 -9.97 0.12
CA LEU A 16 -1.22 -11.07 -0.82
C LEU A 16 -0.01 -11.92 -0.41
N SER A 17 -0.06 -13.23 -0.66
CA SER A 17 1.06 -14.13 -0.38
C SER A 17 2.28 -13.77 -1.24
N SER A 18 3.47 -14.02 -0.70
CA SER A 18 4.69 -13.78 -1.45
C SER A 18 4.86 -14.77 -2.60
N ILE A 19 5.53 -14.32 -3.66
CA ILE A 19 5.85 -15.12 -4.84
C ILE A 19 7.32 -15.48 -4.74
N ALA A 20 7.63 -16.78 -4.77
CA ALA A 20 9.01 -17.26 -4.79
C ALA A 20 9.72 -16.83 -6.08
N GLU A 21 11.03 -16.58 -6.02
CA GLU A 21 11.84 -16.15 -7.15
C GLU A 21 11.70 -17.05 -8.38
N SER A 22 11.78 -18.36 -8.18
CA SER A 22 11.62 -19.37 -9.23
C SER A 22 10.24 -19.37 -9.90
N ALA A 23 9.23 -18.80 -9.25
CA ALA A 23 7.86 -18.68 -9.76
C ALA A 23 7.57 -17.30 -10.37
N LEU A 24 8.47 -16.31 -10.23
CA LEU A 24 8.26 -14.93 -10.66
C LEU A 24 8.56 -14.75 -12.17
N SER A 25 7.66 -15.27 -13.00
CA SER A 25 7.67 -14.96 -14.43
C SER A 25 7.12 -13.55 -14.72
N LYS A 26 7.39 -13.03 -15.92
CA LYS A 26 6.80 -11.75 -16.40
C LYS A 26 5.27 -11.74 -16.29
N ALA A 27 4.61 -12.83 -16.65
CA ALA A 27 3.15 -12.94 -16.59
C ALA A 27 2.64 -12.96 -15.14
N VAL A 28 3.36 -13.64 -14.24
CA VAL A 28 3.03 -13.68 -12.81
C VAL A 28 3.21 -12.29 -12.18
N LEU A 29 4.27 -11.57 -12.53
CA LEU A 29 4.48 -10.19 -12.08
C LEU A 29 3.38 -9.24 -12.59
N ALA A 30 3.03 -9.32 -13.88
CA ALA A 30 1.96 -8.49 -14.46
C ALA A 30 0.62 -8.70 -13.73
N ARG A 31 0.24 -9.96 -13.48
CA ARG A 31 -0.97 -10.29 -12.71
C ARG A 31 -0.89 -9.74 -11.28
N ARG A 32 0.27 -9.78 -10.65
CA ARG A 32 0.46 -9.22 -9.30
C ARG A 32 0.32 -7.70 -9.31
N MET A 33 0.85 -7.02 -10.32
CA MET A 33 0.66 -5.57 -10.50
C MET A 33 -0.82 -5.22 -10.68
N GLU A 34 -1.57 -5.96 -11.48
CA GLU A 34 -3.02 -5.78 -11.64
C GLU A 34 -3.76 -5.93 -10.30
N GLN A 35 -3.40 -6.93 -9.49
CA GLN A 35 -4.02 -7.14 -8.17
C GLN A 35 -3.75 -5.96 -7.24
N TRP A 36 -2.52 -5.47 -7.15
CA TRP A 36 -2.19 -4.32 -6.30
C TRP A 36 -2.78 -3.00 -6.82
N SER A 37 -2.84 -2.82 -8.13
CA SER A 37 -3.51 -1.66 -8.75
C SER A 37 -5.02 -1.68 -8.49
N ALA A 38 -5.67 -2.84 -8.56
CA ALA A 38 -7.08 -2.99 -8.19
C ALA A 38 -7.35 -2.72 -6.70
N MET A 39 -6.33 -2.86 -5.84
CA MET A 39 -6.40 -2.45 -4.43
C MET A 39 -6.14 -0.95 -4.22
N GLY A 40 -5.78 -0.21 -5.28
CA GLY A 40 -5.50 1.22 -5.25
C GLY A 40 -4.03 1.61 -5.09
N PHE A 41 -3.10 0.65 -5.07
CA PHE A 41 -1.67 0.95 -4.98
C PHE A 41 -1.09 1.39 -6.33
N ASP A 42 -0.28 2.44 -6.30
CA ASP A 42 0.58 2.81 -7.42
C ASP A 42 1.82 1.92 -7.42
N VAL A 43 1.86 0.99 -8.37
CA VAL A 43 2.93 0.00 -8.53
C VAL A 43 3.73 0.22 -9.82
N SER A 44 3.70 1.44 -10.37
CA SER A 44 4.41 1.83 -11.58
C SER A 44 5.93 1.54 -11.52
N GLU A 45 6.54 1.53 -10.34
CA GLU A 45 7.95 1.14 -10.13
C GLU A 45 8.27 -0.27 -10.69
N LEU A 46 7.28 -1.18 -10.74
CA LEU A 46 7.43 -2.54 -11.27
C LEU A 46 7.42 -2.62 -12.80
N GLU A 47 7.06 -1.55 -13.52
CA GLU A 47 7.03 -1.58 -14.98
C GLU A 47 8.42 -1.90 -15.57
N SER A 48 9.47 -1.38 -14.94
CA SER A 48 10.87 -1.67 -15.33
C SER A 48 11.22 -3.16 -15.17
N ALA A 49 10.70 -3.83 -14.14
CA ALA A 49 10.93 -5.23 -13.83
C ALA A 49 10.21 -6.19 -14.81
N LEU A 50 9.19 -5.73 -15.52
CA LEU A 50 8.52 -6.54 -16.56
C LEU A 50 9.45 -6.86 -17.74
N ASN A 51 10.42 -5.99 -18.03
CA ASN A 51 11.31 -6.13 -19.18
C ASN A 51 12.78 -6.41 -18.79
N ASN A 52 13.14 -6.27 -17.51
CA ASN A 52 14.46 -6.61 -16.99
C ASN A 52 14.39 -7.91 -16.17
N SER A 53 14.91 -9.02 -16.69
CA SER A 53 14.92 -10.31 -15.99
C SER A 53 15.84 -10.33 -14.78
N ASP A 54 16.98 -9.66 -14.89
CA ASP A 54 18.11 -9.85 -13.97
C ASP A 54 17.85 -9.18 -12.62
N SER A 55 17.07 -8.09 -12.62
CA SER A 55 16.65 -7.37 -11.41
C SER A 55 15.17 -7.55 -11.07
N ARG A 56 14.44 -8.41 -11.81
CA ARG A 56 12.98 -8.54 -11.63
C ARG A 56 12.59 -8.86 -10.20
N TYR A 57 13.25 -9.86 -9.62
CA TYR A 57 12.93 -10.34 -8.29
C TYR A 57 13.27 -9.31 -7.23
N ASP A 58 14.41 -8.64 -7.33
CA ASP A 58 14.82 -7.60 -6.38
C ASP A 58 13.84 -6.42 -6.38
N ILE A 59 13.46 -5.91 -7.56
CA ILE A 59 12.49 -4.83 -7.68
C ILE A 59 11.12 -5.27 -7.14
N TYR A 60 10.69 -6.50 -7.47
CA TYR A 60 9.47 -7.10 -6.92
C TYR A 60 9.49 -7.13 -5.39
N ARG A 61 10.59 -7.61 -4.79
CA ARG A 61 10.73 -7.72 -3.33
C ARG A 61 10.69 -6.36 -2.65
N LEU A 62 11.31 -5.34 -3.24
CA LEU A 62 11.28 -3.97 -2.73
C LEU A 62 9.85 -3.40 -2.74
N VAL A 63 9.11 -3.57 -3.84
CA VAL A 63 7.73 -3.06 -3.92
C VAL A 63 6.77 -3.90 -3.06
N GLU A 64 6.96 -5.21 -2.97
CA GLU A 64 6.19 -6.07 -2.06
C GLU A 64 6.33 -5.64 -0.60
N GLU A 65 7.54 -5.29 -0.17
CA GLU A 65 7.80 -4.73 1.16
C GLU A 65 7.00 -3.45 1.40
N LYS A 66 7.06 -2.51 0.45
CA LYS A 66 6.28 -1.26 0.51
C LYS A 66 4.78 -1.54 0.61
N VAL A 67 4.24 -2.44 -0.21
CA VAL A 67 2.82 -2.79 -0.19
C VAL A 67 2.43 -3.43 1.14
N ARG A 68 3.24 -4.31 1.70
CA ARG A 68 2.93 -4.95 2.99
C ARG A 68 2.90 -3.95 4.13
N ARG A 69 3.87 -3.03 4.17
CA ARG A 69 3.86 -1.89 5.11
C ARG A 69 2.64 -1.01 4.91
N ALA A 70 2.31 -0.70 3.65
CA ALA A 70 1.15 0.10 3.29
C ALA A 70 -0.18 -0.52 3.75
N VAL A 71 -0.36 -1.83 3.58
CA VAL A 71 -1.55 -2.57 4.08
C VAL A 71 -1.68 -2.43 5.59
N GLU A 72 -0.58 -2.51 6.34
CA GLU A 72 -0.62 -2.33 7.79
C GLU A 72 -0.92 -0.89 8.19
N CYS A 73 -0.31 0.10 7.52
CA CYS A 73 -0.64 1.50 7.72
C CYS A 73 -2.13 1.79 7.49
N ILE A 74 -2.75 1.20 6.46
CA ILE A 74 -4.17 1.41 6.16
C ILE A 74 -5.05 0.93 7.33
N ARG A 75 -4.76 -0.24 7.91
CA ARG A 75 -5.49 -0.74 9.09
C ARG A 75 -5.38 0.21 10.28
N ARG A 76 -4.20 0.77 10.52
CA ARG A 76 -3.97 1.76 11.59
C ARG A 76 -4.69 3.08 11.30
N ILE A 77 -4.71 3.52 10.05
CA ILE A 77 -5.43 4.74 9.63
C ILE A 77 -6.94 4.58 9.85
N GLU A 78 -7.51 3.40 9.57
CA GLU A 78 -8.93 3.12 9.87
C GLU A 78 -9.24 3.29 11.37
N MET A 79 -8.34 2.87 12.26
CA MET A 79 -8.50 3.08 13.71
C MET A 79 -8.48 4.57 14.08
N LEU A 80 -7.61 5.37 13.45
CA LEU A 80 -7.56 6.82 13.67
C LEU A 80 -8.81 7.54 13.17
N GLU A 81 -9.36 7.09 12.04
CA GLU A 81 -10.60 7.64 11.51
C GLU A 81 -11.77 7.43 12.48
N ILE A 82 -11.87 6.23 13.09
CA ILE A 82 -12.86 5.92 14.14
C ILE A 82 -12.69 6.85 15.36
N ARG A 83 -11.45 7.23 15.69
CA ARG A 83 -11.12 8.20 16.77
C ARG A 83 -11.38 9.67 16.40
N GLY A 84 -11.85 9.96 15.17
CA GLY A 84 -12.22 11.30 14.73
C GLY A 84 -11.18 12.04 13.88
N PHE A 85 -10.02 11.44 13.59
CA PHE A 85 -8.94 12.05 12.79
C PHE A 85 -9.20 11.96 11.27
N LYS A 86 -10.40 12.34 10.81
CA LYS A 86 -10.85 12.11 9.41
C LYS A 86 -9.94 12.74 8.36
N ILE A 87 -9.59 14.02 8.51
CA ILE A 87 -8.79 14.76 7.52
C ILE A 87 -7.38 14.17 7.41
N GLU A 88 -6.75 13.88 8.54
CA GLU A 88 -5.41 13.29 8.58
C GLU A 88 -5.43 11.89 7.95
N SER A 89 -6.45 11.10 8.26
CA SER A 89 -6.63 9.75 7.72
C SER A 89 -6.74 9.73 6.20
N VAL A 90 -7.44 10.69 5.59
CA VAL A 90 -7.51 10.82 4.12
C VAL A 90 -6.14 11.12 3.51
N LYS A 91 -5.38 12.06 4.09
CA LYS A 91 -4.04 12.42 3.59
C LYS A 91 -3.06 11.26 3.71
N MET A 92 -3.06 10.57 4.86
CA MET A 92 -2.20 9.42 5.10
C MET A 92 -2.54 8.28 4.12
N ARG A 93 -3.83 7.98 3.90
CA ARG A 93 -4.25 6.97 2.92
C ARG A 93 -3.76 7.29 1.52
N PHE A 94 -3.92 8.53 1.06
CA PHE A 94 -3.43 8.92 -0.26
C PHE A 94 -1.93 8.66 -0.42
N ARG A 95 -1.13 9.04 0.58
CA ARG A 95 0.33 8.85 0.54
C ARG A 95 0.73 7.37 0.61
N VAL A 96 0.04 6.59 1.42
CA VAL A 96 0.25 5.13 1.51
C VAL A 96 -0.08 4.44 0.19
N MET A 97 -1.13 4.87 -0.52
CA MET A 97 -1.47 4.32 -1.84
C MET A 97 -0.40 4.60 -2.90
N GLN A 98 0.34 5.69 -2.77
CA GLN A 98 1.46 6.04 -3.64
C GLN A 98 2.75 5.28 -3.30
N LEU A 99 2.76 4.46 -2.24
CA LEU A 99 3.94 3.74 -1.75
C LEU A 99 5.17 4.63 -1.48
N THR A 100 4.95 5.91 -1.15
CA THR A 100 6.02 6.90 -0.92
C THR A 100 5.98 7.44 0.50
N GLY A 101 7.16 7.69 1.08
CA GLY A 101 7.28 8.27 2.43
C GLY A 101 6.58 7.46 3.53
N LEU A 102 6.63 6.12 3.41
CA LEU A 102 5.99 5.20 4.36
C LEU A 102 6.58 5.33 5.76
N ASP A 103 7.89 5.56 5.89
CA ASP A 103 8.55 5.75 7.20
C ASP A 103 7.91 6.93 7.96
N THR A 104 7.74 8.08 7.30
CA THR A 104 7.09 9.26 7.89
C THR A 104 5.63 9.00 8.27
N ILE A 105 4.91 8.19 7.48
CA ILE A 105 3.53 7.82 7.81
C ILE A 105 3.50 6.91 9.04
N GLU A 106 4.39 5.93 9.12
CA GLU A 106 4.47 5.02 10.26
C GLU A 106 4.81 5.76 11.56
N GLU A 107 5.81 6.64 11.52
CA GLU A 107 6.16 7.51 12.66
C GLU A 107 4.96 8.35 13.09
N ARG A 108 4.29 9.01 12.13
CA ARG A 108 3.10 9.82 12.43
C ARG A 108 1.96 8.99 13.01
N LEU A 109 1.76 7.78 12.50
CA LEU A 109 0.76 6.87 13.06
C LEU A 109 1.14 6.43 14.47
N ASP A 110 2.42 6.23 14.79
CA ASP A 110 2.87 5.86 16.13
C ASP A 110 2.54 6.98 17.14
N GLU A 111 2.89 8.23 16.81
CA GLU A 111 2.56 9.42 17.62
C GLU A 111 1.05 9.57 17.87
N LEU A 112 0.24 9.45 16.82
CA LEU A 112 -1.21 9.62 16.93
C LEU A 112 -1.88 8.47 17.70
N MET A 113 -1.27 7.28 17.70
CA MET A 113 -1.80 6.12 18.40
C MET A 113 -1.38 6.06 19.87
N SER A 114 -0.17 6.52 20.22
CA SER A 114 0.31 6.60 21.60
C SER A 114 -0.45 7.64 22.42
N GLY A 115 -1.05 8.63 21.77
CA GLY A 115 -1.79 9.71 22.42
C GLY A 115 -0.89 10.81 22.95
N ASP A 116 0.38 10.87 22.51
CA ASP A 116 1.36 11.89 22.87
C ASP A 116 1.13 13.22 22.11
N ILE A 117 -0.14 13.68 22.05
CA ILE A 117 -0.55 14.91 21.36
C ILE A 117 -1.01 15.97 22.37
#